data_AF-A0A1S2MJW0-F1
#
_entry.id   AF-A0A1S2MJW0-F1
#
_cell.length_a   1.000
_cell.length_b   1.000
_cell.length_c   1.000
_cell.angle_alpha   90.00
_cell.angle_beta   90.00
_cell.angle_gamma   90.00
#
_symmetry.space_group_name_H-M   'P 1'
#
loop_
_entity.id
_entity.type
_entity.pdbx_description
1 polymer ?
#
loop_
_entity_poly.entity_id
_entity_poly.type
_entity_poly.pdbx_seq_one_letter_code
_entity_poly.pdbx_strand_id
1 'polypeptide(L)'
;MKNFIPVAYILPFTFLGIFTDYLSFTIIGYIVFGVMLITLNSLSIGQYKLVIVLMLNIVSMISSIIFSIYLLNSNEQAVSYFKPETPVNLIVVYTVIIYFISILIAKLLTYVNTE
;
A
#
# COMPACT_ATOMS: atom_id res chain seq x y z
N MET A 1 14.70 5.66 15.68
CA MET A 1 14.15 5.20 14.39
C MET A 1 13.64 3.75 14.40
N LYS A 2 14.36 2.78 14.99
CA LYS A 2 13.94 1.36 14.98
C LYS A 2 12.45 1.17 15.36
N ASN A 3 11.99 1.69 16.50
CA ASN A 3 10.62 1.46 16.97
C ASN A 3 9.50 2.15 16.14
N PHE A 4 9.83 3.09 15.26
CA PHE A 4 8.83 3.82 14.45
C PHE A 4 8.41 3.05 13.20
N ILE A 5 9.33 2.28 12.62
CA ILE A 5 9.10 1.56 11.37
C ILE A 5 7.96 0.52 11.50
N PRO A 6 7.89 -0.32 12.55
CA PRO A 6 6.77 -1.25 12.71
C PRO A 6 5.42 -0.55 12.89
N VAL A 7 5.40 0.61 13.55
CA VAL A 7 4.17 1.40 13.76
C VAL A 7 3.65 1.96 12.44
N ALA A 8 4.54 2.37 11.53
CA ALA A 8 4.16 2.89 10.22
C ALA A 8 3.43 1.85 9.36
N TYR A 9 3.69 0.55 9.53
CA TYR A 9 2.94 -0.51 8.82
C TYR A 9 1.51 -0.73 9.31
N ILE A 10 1.11 -0.11 10.43
CA ILE A 10 -0.30 -0.08 10.82
C ILE A 10 -1.10 0.81 9.86
N LEU A 11 -0.43 1.73 9.15
CA LEU A 11 -1.09 2.59 8.18
C LEU A 11 -1.58 1.76 6.98
N PRO A 12 -2.84 1.93 6.57
CA PRO A 12 -3.40 1.27 5.40
C PRO A 12 -3.01 2.04 4.12
N PHE A 13 -1.76 1.91 3.67
CA PHE A 13 -1.18 2.74 2.59
C PHE A 13 -2.01 2.75 1.31
N THR A 14 -2.48 1.60 0.83
CA THR A 14 -3.24 1.55 -0.41
C THR A 14 -4.63 2.17 -0.25
N PHE A 15 -5.27 2.03 0.92
CA PHE A 15 -6.51 2.75 1.22
C PHE A 15 -6.29 4.26 1.21
N LEU A 16 -5.20 4.75 1.81
CA LEU A 16 -4.88 6.18 1.80
C LEU A 16 -4.68 6.71 0.37
N GLY A 17 -4.08 5.91 -0.51
CA GLY A 17 -4.00 6.20 -1.95
C GLY A 17 -5.38 6.33 -2.57
N ILE A 18 -6.22 5.29 -2.44
CA ILE A 18 -7.61 5.25 -2.95
C ILE A 18 -8.44 6.44 -2.43
N PHE A 19 -8.33 6.72 -1.14
CA PHE A 19 -9.08 7.79 -0.50
C PHE A 19 -8.64 9.17 -1.01
N THR A 20 -7.34 9.37 -1.20
CA THR A 20 -6.80 10.61 -1.79
C THR A 20 -7.25 10.78 -3.24
N ASP A 21 -7.23 9.70 -4.01
CA ASP A 21 -7.67 9.68 -5.40
C ASP A 21 -9.15 9.98 -5.53
N TYR A 22 -9.97 9.40 -4.65
CA TYR A 22 -11.38 9.73 -4.54
C TYR A 22 -11.63 11.21 -4.21
N LEU A 23 -10.93 11.77 -3.21
CA LEU A 23 -11.13 13.17 -2.80
C LEU A 23 -10.65 14.18 -3.84
N SER A 24 -9.60 13.85 -4.59
CA SER A 24 -8.97 14.74 -5.57
C SER A 24 -9.43 14.51 -7.01
N PHE A 25 -10.16 13.42 -7.26
CA PHE A 25 -10.48 12.91 -8.61
C PHE A 25 -9.24 12.72 -9.49
N THR A 26 -8.12 12.26 -8.89
CA THR A 26 -6.84 11.99 -9.58
C THR A 26 -6.35 10.57 -9.30
N ILE A 27 -5.24 10.15 -9.93
CA ILE A 27 -4.55 8.87 -9.64
C ILE A 27 -3.25 9.06 -8.84
N ILE A 28 -3.02 10.28 -8.34
CA ILE A 28 -1.75 10.69 -7.74
C ILE A 28 -1.55 10.04 -6.37
N GLY A 29 -2.63 9.80 -5.64
CA GLY A 29 -2.66 9.11 -4.35
C GLY A 29 -2.01 7.74 -4.43
N TYR A 30 -2.41 6.87 -5.36
CA TYR A 30 -1.76 5.59 -5.57
C TYR A 30 -0.24 5.70 -5.78
N ILE A 31 0.21 6.68 -6.55
CA ILE A 31 1.64 6.89 -6.83
C ILE A 31 2.37 7.32 -5.56
N VAL A 32 1.87 8.34 -4.86
CA VAL A 32 2.51 8.89 -3.65
C VAL A 32 2.59 7.82 -2.56
N PHE A 33 1.47 7.15 -2.27
CA PHE A 33 1.43 6.13 -1.22
C PHE A 33 2.17 4.85 -1.62
N GLY A 34 2.25 4.52 -2.91
CA GLY A 34 3.12 3.47 -3.44
C GLY A 34 4.60 3.76 -3.20
N VAL A 35 5.06 4.98 -3.49
CA VAL A 35 6.44 5.41 -3.20
C VAL A 35 6.74 5.40 -1.71
N MET A 36 5.79 5.83 -0.87
CA MET A 36 5.94 5.76 0.59
C MET A 36 6.10 4.32 1.07
N LEU A 37 5.31 3.39 0.54
CA LEU A 37 5.39 1.97 0.88
C LEU A 37 6.72 1.35 0.45
N ILE A 38 7.20 1.66 -0.76
CA ILE A 38 8.55 1.24 -1.22
C ILE A 38 9.62 1.75 -0.28
N THR A 39 9.58 3.04 0.07
CA THR A 39 10.55 3.67 0.96
C THR A 39 10.55 3.00 2.33
N LEU A 40 9.37 2.75 2.89
CA LEU A 40 9.22 2.06 4.17
C LEU A 40 9.80 0.64 4.09
N ASN A 41 9.52 -0.10 3.02
CA ASN A 41 10.07 -1.44 2.79
C ASN A 41 11.60 -1.43 2.69
N SER A 42 12.19 -0.50 1.94
CA SER A 42 13.65 -0.37 1.81
C SER A 42 14.32 -0.11 3.16
N LEU A 43 13.76 0.80 3.96
CA LEU A 43 14.26 1.08 5.32
C LEU A 43 14.11 -0.13 6.26
N SER A 44 13.04 -0.91 6.08
CA SER A 44 12.71 -2.05 6.93
C SER A 44 13.59 -3.26 6.66
N ILE A 45 13.83 -3.60 5.40
CA ILE A 45 14.65 -4.75 4.98
C ILE A 45 16.09 -4.60 5.47
N GLY A 46 16.64 -3.37 5.48
CA GLY A 46 17.97 -3.10 6.03
C GLY A 46 18.07 -3.20 7.56
N GLN A 47 16.96 -3.21 8.29
CA GLN A 47 16.93 -3.16 9.76
C GLN A 47 16.33 -4.40 10.43
N TYR A 48 15.49 -5.15 9.73
CA TYR A 48 14.71 -6.26 10.25
C TYR A 48 14.84 -7.51 9.38
N LYS A 49 14.59 -8.67 9.98
CA LYS A 49 14.48 -9.94 9.22
C LYS A 49 13.34 -9.82 8.21
N LEU A 50 13.56 -10.31 6.98
CA LEU A 50 12.58 -10.27 5.89
C LEU A 50 11.20 -10.82 6.31
N VAL A 51 11.15 -11.90 7.10
CA VAL A 51 9.90 -12.48 7.60
C VAL A 51 9.06 -11.47 8.40
N ILE A 52 9.70 -10.64 9.22
CA ILE A 52 9.00 -9.60 10.01
C ILE A 52 8.43 -8.54 9.07
N VAL A 53 9.21 -8.10 8.09
CA VAL A 53 8.76 -7.12 7.08
C VAL A 53 7.56 -7.65 6.29
N LEU A 54 7.58 -8.92 5.89
CA LEU A 54 6.46 -9.57 5.20
C LEU A 54 5.20 -9.58 6.08
N MET A 55 5.31 -9.95 7.36
CA MET A 55 4.15 -9.93 8.26
C MET A 55 3.56 -8.53 8.42
N LEU A 56 4.40 -7.51 8.57
CA LEU A 56 3.97 -6.12 8.69
C LEU A 56 3.27 -5.62 7.41
N ASN A 57 3.77 -5.99 6.23
CA ASN A 57 3.10 -5.70 4.95
C ASN A 57 1.74 -6.40 4.86
N ILE A 58 1.62 -7.66 5.29
CA ILE A 58 0.34 -8.38 5.29
C ILE A 58 -0.69 -7.66 6.17
N VAL A 59 -0.30 -7.19 7.36
CA VAL A 59 -1.19 -6.42 8.25
C VAL A 59 -1.65 -5.11 7.58
N SER A 60 -0.71 -4.37 6.99
CA SER A 60 -1.00 -3.14 6.25
C SER A 60 -1.91 -3.38 5.03
N MET A 61 -1.69 -4.50 4.31
CA MET A 61 -2.47 -4.90 3.15
C MET A 61 -3.91 -5.26 3.53
N ILE A 62 -4.08 -6.10 4.55
CA ILE A 62 -5.40 -6.53 5.01
C ILE A 62 -6.21 -5.32 5.51
N SER A 63 -5.60 -4.45 6.31
CA SER A 63 -6.27 -3.22 6.77
C SER A 63 -6.65 -2.30 5.60
N SER A 64 -5.76 -2.12 4.61
CA SER A 64 -6.06 -1.38 3.39
C SER A 64 -7.26 -1.94 2.64
N ILE A 65 -7.34 -3.26 2.46
CA ILE A 65 -8.45 -3.90 1.76
C ILE A 65 -9.76 -3.68 2.53
N ILE A 66 -9.75 -3.88 3.85
CA ILE A 66 -10.95 -3.70 4.69
C ILE A 66 -11.49 -2.27 4.58
N PHE A 67 -10.63 -1.26 4.75
CA PHE A 67 -11.06 0.14 4.68
C PHE A 67 -11.49 0.55 3.27
N SER A 68 -10.84 0.03 2.23
CA SER A 68 -11.23 0.32 0.84
C SER A 68 -12.60 -0.26 0.52
N ILE A 69 -12.87 -1.50 0.92
CA ILE A 69 -14.20 -2.12 0.76
C ILE A 69 -15.25 -1.33 1.55
N TYR A 70 -14.93 -0.92 2.79
CA TYR A 70 -15.84 -0.11 3.59
C TYR A 70 -16.19 1.22 2.92
N LEU A 71 -15.20 1.96 2.38
CA LEU A 71 -15.41 3.21 1.66
C LEU A 71 -16.31 3.01 0.44
N LEU A 72 -16.03 2.00 -0.37
CA LEU A 72 -16.79 1.73 -1.60
C LEU A 72 -18.22 1.30 -1.30
N ASN A 73 -18.45 0.52 -0.23
CA ASN A 73 -19.80 0.09 0.11
C ASN A 73 -20.62 1.19 0.82
N SER A 74 -19.97 2.18 1.43
CA SER A 74 -20.65 3.24 2.19
C SER A 74 -20.88 4.53 1.40
N ASN A 75 -20.27 4.69 0.22
CA ASN A 75 -20.31 5.94 -0.53
C ASN A 75 -20.53 5.71 -2.04
N GLU A 76 -21.75 6.01 -2.50
CA GLU A 76 -22.13 5.89 -3.92
C GLU A 76 -21.27 6.75 -4.86
N GLN A 77 -20.78 7.90 -4.40
CA GLN A 77 -19.88 8.74 -5.20
C GLN A 77 -18.54 8.06 -5.39
N ALA A 78 -18.00 7.42 -4.35
CA ALA A 78 -16.77 6.63 -4.47
C ALA A 78 -16.97 5.46 -5.45
N VAL A 79 -18.11 4.76 -5.37
CA VAL A 79 -18.46 3.72 -6.35
C VAL A 79 -18.49 4.28 -7.77
N SER A 80 -19.12 5.45 -7.97
CA SER A 80 -19.25 6.07 -9.29
C SER A 80 -17.92 6.54 -9.88
N TYR A 81 -16.98 6.96 -9.03
CA TYR A 81 -15.63 7.34 -9.45
C TYR A 81 -14.83 6.13 -9.92
N PHE A 82 -14.90 5.01 -9.19
CA PHE A 82 -14.13 3.81 -9.52
C PHE A 82 -14.83 2.90 -10.55
N LYS A 83 -16.13 3.05 -10.82
CA LYS A 83 -16.84 2.30 -11.88
C LYS A 83 -16.97 3.13 -13.17
N PRO A 84 -16.90 2.49 -14.36
CA PRO A 84 -16.90 1.05 -14.60
C PRO A 84 -15.51 0.41 -14.52
N GLU A 85 -14.45 1.23 -14.42
CA GLU A 85 -13.08 0.82 -14.68
C GLU A 85 -12.48 -0.12 -13.61
N THR A 86 -12.96 -0.05 -12.37
CA THR A 86 -12.40 -0.79 -11.23
C THR A 86 -13.49 -1.44 -10.37
N PRO A 87 -13.98 -2.64 -10.75
CA PRO A 87 -14.74 -3.48 -9.82
C PRO A 87 -13.95 -3.73 -8.52
N VAL A 88 -14.65 -3.91 -7.40
CA VAL A 88 -14.06 -4.12 -6.05
C VAL A 88 -13.00 -5.23 -6.06
N ASN A 89 -13.21 -6.28 -6.87
CA ASN A 89 -12.26 -7.37 -7.04
C ASN A 89 -10.91 -6.90 -7.63
N LEU A 90 -10.89 -5.93 -8.53
CA LEU A 90 -9.66 -5.35 -9.07
C LEU A 90 -8.92 -4.52 -8.03
N ILE A 91 -9.62 -3.86 -7.12
CA ILE A 91 -8.97 -3.11 -6.02
C ILE A 91 -8.18 -4.06 -5.12
N VAL A 92 -8.74 -5.23 -4.81
CA VAL A 92 -8.01 -6.28 -4.07
C VAL A 92 -6.76 -6.72 -4.85
N VAL A 93 -6.92 -7.00 -6.15
CA VAL A 93 -5.80 -7.43 -7.01
C VAL A 93 -4.70 -6.37 -7.09
N TYR A 94 -5.05 -5.10 -7.36
CA TYR A 94 -4.08 -4.01 -7.42
C TYR A 94 -3.40 -3.78 -6.09
N THR A 95 -4.11 -3.89 -4.97
CA THR A 95 -3.52 -3.80 -3.64
C THR A 95 -2.46 -4.89 -3.47
N VAL A 96 -2.79 -6.16 -3.73
CA VAL A 96 -1.81 -7.27 -3.63
C VAL A 96 -0.59 -7.04 -4.53
N ILE A 97 -0.81 -6.60 -5.78
CA ILE A 97 0.26 -6.30 -6.73
C ILE A 97 1.18 -5.18 -6.20
N ILE A 98 0.61 -4.09 -5.71
CA ILE A 98 1.38 -2.96 -5.16
C ILE A 98 2.25 -3.41 -4.00
N TYR A 99 1.71 -4.17 -3.05
CA TYR A 99 2.49 -4.68 -1.92
C TYR A 99 3.61 -5.60 -2.39
N PHE A 100 3.34 -6.50 -3.33
CA PHE A 100 4.36 -7.40 -3.87
C PHE A 100 5.48 -6.66 -4.61
N ILE A 101 5.13 -5.76 -5.52
CA ILE A 101 6.08 -4.92 -6.25
C ILE A 101 6.89 -4.06 -5.28
N SER A 102 6.25 -3.51 -4.24
CA SER A 102 6.94 -2.64 -3.28
C SER A 102 8.06 -3.37 -2.53
N ILE A 103 7.84 -4.63 -2.17
CA ILE A 103 8.85 -5.48 -1.53
C ILE A 103 9.95 -5.86 -2.53
N LEU A 104 9.60 -6.21 -3.77
CA LEU A 104 10.58 -6.57 -4.80
C LEU A 104 11.52 -5.40 -5.13
N ILE A 105 10.96 -4.21 -5.35
CA ILE A 105 11.75 -3.00 -5.63
C ILE A 105 12.66 -2.69 -4.43
N ALA A 106 12.11 -2.71 -3.21
CA ALA A 106 12.91 -2.47 -2.01
C ALA A 106 14.08 -3.45 -1.88
N LYS A 107 13.85 -4.74 -2.14
CA LYS A 107 14.89 -5.76 -2.11
C LYS A 107 15.96 -5.52 -3.17
N LEU A 108 15.56 -5.18 -4.40
CA LEU A 108 16.47 -4.85 -5.49
C LEU A 108 17.35 -3.64 -5.13
N LEU A 109 16.75 -2.59 -4.59
CA LEU A 109 17.47 -1.38 -4.15
C LEU A 109 18.47 -1.70 -3.03
N THR A 110 18.10 -2.54 -2.06
CA THR A 110 19.03 -2.94 -1.00
C THR A 110 20.19 -3.78 -1.54
N TYR A 111 19.95 -4.65 -2.53
CA TYR A 111 20.98 -5.48 -3.14
C TYR A 111 22.02 -4.64 -3.90
N VAL A 112 21.56 -3.70 -4.73
CA VAL A 112 22.43 -2.79 -5.50
C VAL A 112 23.30 -1.92 -4.59
N ASN A 113 22.80 -1.53 -3.41
CA ASN A 113 23.56 -0.72 -2.46
C ASN A 113 24.55 -1.52 -1.60
N THR A 114 24.53 -2.85 -1.67
CA THR A 114 25.47 -3.73 -0.95
C THR A 114 26.62 -4.24 -1.80
N GLU A 115 26.57 -4.02 -3.12
CA GLU A 115 27.70 -4.18 -4.05
C GLU A 115 28.50 -2.86 -4.14
#